data_AF-A0AAU7KX21-F1
#
_entry.id   AF-A0AAU7KX21-F1
#
_cell.length_a   1.000
_cell.length_b   1.000
_cell.length_c   1.000
_cell.angle_alpha   90.00
_cell.angle_beta   90.00
_cell.angle_gamma   90.00
#
_symmetry.space_group_name_H-M   'P 1'
#
loop_
_entity.id
_entity.type
_entity.pdbx_description
1 polymer ?
#
loop_
_entity_poly.entity_id
_entity_poly.type
_entity_poly.pdbx_seq_one_letter_code
_entity_poly.pdbx_strand_id
1 'polypeptide(L)'
;MIYQKTLKKICRLPKVTEEQIHAIFLKQENTTVKVAPINLGKPGFEITTNEGTCFVTERSIDYYNKRWGRVTALQEKMIELAIPVPLYIGEGTISKEIHEINQSKNPLKGSDQWLHRNFSIEIAITYFQRYFSASNSFKEYKTIIFEAIEAYYMGMDHVAIMSLIPVFEAGLRNIQNSVLGMSSQNVSSQEFEKGLKELCLNWGRRRTNQYIWHPGKGYNTAVEIDFFTHICPQADVINAFRMFFSHVLYKSNRQGVVGLNRHIIIHMLKNEFNNPANFPRIFLALTHITFIESLSNQNVPFFWPGYNDDGEVKALAIYIRKISESVGEPRRKLLNNVGISNYGYSV
;
A
#
# COMPACT_ATOMS: atom_id res chain seq x y z
N MET A 1 -8.01 -25.86 -20.67
CA MET A 1 -6.60 -26.07 -21.01
C MET A 1 -6.20 -27.50 -20.66
N ILE A 2 -5.73 -28.25 -21.65
CA ILE A 2 -5.30 -29.65 -21.58
C ILE A 2 -4.10 -29.79 -20.62
N TYR A 3 -3.07 -28.96 -20.78
CA TYR A 3 -1.80 -29.11 -20.04
C TYR A 3 -1.77 -28.55 -18.61
N GLN A 4 -2.94 -28.16 -18.07
CA GLN A 4 -3.02 -27.48 -16.77
C GLN A 4 -2.41 -28.30 -15.62
N LYS A 5 -2.58 -29.63 -15.60
CA LYS A 5 -2.03 -30.49 -14.53
C LYS A 5 -0.50 -30.54 -14.59
N THR A 6 0.05 -30.65 -15.79
CA THR A 6 1.49 -30.70 -16.06
C THR A 6 2.17 -29.38 -15.75
N LEU A 7 1.59 -28.26 -16.15
CA LEU A 7 2.10 -26.92 -15.82
C LEU A 7 2.10 -26.64 -14.32
N LYS A 8 1.04 -27.02 -13.59
CA LYS A 8 1.00 -26.94 -12.12
C LYS A 8 2.11 -27.76 -11.45
N LYS A 9 2.44 -28.93 -12.01
CA LYS A 9 3.52 -29.77 -11.49
C LYS A 9 4.88 -29.09 -11.69
N ILE A 10 5.12 -28.52 -12.87
CA ILE A 10 6.35 -27.77 -13.16
C ILE A 10 6.52 -26.60 -12.18
N CYS A 11 5.48 -25.80 -11.94
CA CYS A 11 5.55 -24.67 -10.99
C CYS A 11 5.79 -25.05 -9.52
N ARG A 12 5.65 -26.33 -9.16
CA ARG A 12 5.95 -26.82 -7.80
C ARG A 12 7.39 -27.29 -7.64
N LEU A 13 8.15 -27.40 -8.73
CA LEU A 13 9.54 -27.80 -8.66
C LEU A 13 10.38 -26.72 -7.94
N PRO A 14 11.38 -27.12 -7.14
CA PRO A 14 12.27 -26.17 -6.47
C PRO A 14 13.08 -25.32 -7.44
N LYS A 15 13.42 -25.88 -8.61
CA LYS A 15 14.06 -25.20 -9.75
C LYS A 15 13.61 -25.91 -11.01
N VAL A 16 13.32 -25.15 -12.05
CA VAL A 16 12.94 -25.62 -13.38
C VAL A 16 14.08 -25.32 -14.35
N THR A 17 14.38 -26.26 -15.24
CA THR A 17 15.24 -26.06 -16.42
C THR A 17 14.49 -26.45 -17.69
N GLU A 18 15.01 -26.05 -18.86
CA GLU A 18 14.40 -26.40 -20.15
C GLU A 18 14.33 -27.92 -20.35
N GLU A 19 15.40 -28.64 -20.02
CA GLU A 19 15.45 -30.11 -20.15
C GLU A 19 14.40 -30.77 -19.27
N GLN A 20 14.17 -30.25 -18.07
CA GLN A 20 13.13 -30.74 -17.18
C GLN A 20 11.73 -30.50 -17.74
N ILE A 21 11.48 -29.34 -18.35
CA ILE A 21 10.20 -29.05 -19.00
C ILE A 21 9.97 -30.05 -20.14
N HIS A 22 10.95 -30.21 -21.04
CA HIS A 22 10.86 -31.18 -22.14
C HIS A 22 10.61 -32.61 -21.65
N ALA A 23 11.38 -33.07 -20.65
CA ALA A 23 11.23 -34.41 -20.10
C ALA A 23 9.85 -34.63 -19.45
N ILE A 24 9.30 -33.62 -18.76
CA ILE A 24 7.99 -33.70 -18.13
C ILE A 24 6.88 -33.74 -19.19
N PHE A 25 6.92 -32.89 -20.21
CA PHE A 25 5.92 -32.91 -21.29
C PHE A 25 5.95 -34.22 -22.08
N LEU A 26 7.14 -34.73 -22.42
CA LEU A 26 7.28 -36.01 -23.11
C LEU A 26 6.72 -37.16 -22.25
N LYS A 27 7.02 -37.17 -20.95
CA LYS A 27 6.59 -38.24 -20.03
C LYS A 27 5.09 -38.21 -19.72
N GLN A 28 4.50 -37.03 -19.56
CA GLN A 28 3.12 -36.89 -19.06
C GLN A 28 2.09 -36.70 -20.17
N GLU A 29 2.48 -36.08 -21.26
CA GLU A 29 1.57 -35.65 -22.33
C GLU A 29 1.94 -36.29 -23.68
N ASN A 30 3.02 -37.09 -23.73
CA ASN A 30 3.54 -37.74 -24.94
C ASN A 30 3.73 -36.75 -26.11
N THR A 31 4.19 -35.53 -25.80
CA THR A 31 4.34 -34.45 -26.77
C THR A 31 5.61 -33.64 -26.53
N THR A 32 6.11 -33.02 -27.58
CA THR A 32 7.21 -32.06 -27.51
C THR A 32 6.65 -30.64 -27.53
N VAL A 33 7.28 -29.76 -26.77
CA VAL A 33 6.93 -28.33 -26.68
C VAL A 33 8.15 -27.50 -27.01
N LYS A 34 7.94 -26.28 -27.53
CA LYS A 34 9.02 -25.30 -27.67
C LYS A 34 9.16 -24.55 -26.34
N VAL A 35 10.37 -24.53 -25.80
CA VAL A 35 10.69 -23.83 -24.55
C VAL A 35 11.67 -22.72 -24.87
N ALA A 36 11.46 -21.53 -24.31
CA ALA A 36 12.41 -20.42 -24.42
C ALA A 36 12.56 -19.73 -23.05
N PRO A 37 13.78 -19.36 -22.63
CA PRO A 37 13.98 -18.65 -21.38
C PRO A 37 13.51 -17.20 -21.55
N ILE A 38 12.81 -16.68 -20.55
CA ILE A 38 12.31 -15.30 -20.54
C ILE A 38 12.31 -14.72 -19.13
N ASN A 39 12.41 -13.40 -19.01
CA ASN A 39 12.35 -12.70 -17.74
C ASN A 39 11.23 -11.65 -17.76
N LEU A 40 10.17 -11.89 -16.97
CA LEU A 40 9.04 -10.96 -16.83
C LEU A 40 9.16 -10.06 -15.58
N GLY A 41 10.37 -9.86 -15.08
CA GLY A 41 10.68 -9.36 -13.73
C GLY A 41 11.08 -10.48 -12.78
N LYS A 42 10.74 -11.74 -13.12
CA LYS A 42 11.34 -12.95 -12.56
C LYS A 42 11.78 -13.88 -13.70
N PRO A 43 12.93 -14.58 -13.55
CA PRO A 43 13.36 -15.61 -14.49
C PRO A 43 12.31 -16.71 -14.63
N GLY A 44 12.12 -17.19 -15.85
CA GLY A 44 11.18 -18.25 -16.18
C GLY A 44 11.32 -18.74 -17.60
N PHE A 45 10.31 -19.48 -18.03
CA PHE A 45 10.27 -20.11 -19.34
C PHE A 45 8.91 -19.88 -20.00
N GLU A 46 8.98 -19.50 -21.26
CA GLU A 46 7.87 -19.52 -22.18
C GLU A 46 7.76 -20.91 -22.80
N ILE A 47 6.56 -21.50 -22.77
CA ILE A 47 6.28 -22.83 -23.28
C ILE A 47 5.19 -22.70 -24.35
N THR A 48 5.57 -22.88 -25.62
CA THR A 48 4.61 -22.91 -26.73
C THR A 48 4.03 -24.31 -26.86
N THR A 49 2.71 -24.39 -26.70
CA THR A 49 1.91 -25.62 -26.87
C THR A 49 0.98 -25.49 -28.07
N ASN A 50 0.27 -26.56 -28.43
CA ASN A 50 -0.77 -26.50 -29.47
C ASN A 50 -2.01 -25.67 -29.07
N GLU A 51 -2.26 -25.45 -27.77
CA GLU A 51 -3.36 -24.57 -27.28
C GLU A 51 -2.95 -23.10 -27.24
N GLY A 52 -1.64 -22.82 -27.22
CA GLY A 52 -1.08 -21.47 -27.11
C GLY A 52 0.14 -21.41 -26.18
N THR A 53 0.54 -20.18 -25.87
CA THR A 53 1.77 -19.90 -25.12
C THR A 53 1.51 -19.81 -23.62
N CYS A 54 2.33 -20.51 -22.83
CA CYS A 54 2.25 -20.56 -21.38
C CYS A 54 3.52 -20.00 -20.76
N PHE A 55 3.41 -19.50 -19.53
CA PHE A 55 4.56 -19.05 -18.75
C PHE A 55 4.69 -19.84 -17.44
N VAL A 56 5.91 -20.25 -17.12
CA VAL A 56 6.27 -20.80 -15.81
C VAL A 56 7.49 -20.05 -15.28
N THR A 57 7.57 -19.87 -13.98
CA THR A 57 8.77 -19.28 -13.35
C THR A 57 9.85 -20.33 -13.14
N GLU A 58 11.12 -19.91 -13.10
CA GLU A 58 12.27 -20.81 -12.86
C GLU A 58 12.21 -21.43 -11.46
N ARG A 59 11.70 -20.68 -10.48
CA ARG A 59 11.48 -21.13 -9.10
C ARG A 59 9.99 -21.05 -8.75
N SER A 60 9.55 -21.78 -7.73
CA SER A 60 8.17 -21.67 -7.27
C SER A 60 7.85 -20.27 -6.73
N ILE A 61 6.56 -19.88 -6.76
CA ILE A 61 6.12 -18.60 -6.19
C ILE A 61 6.45 -18.53 -4.67
N ASP A 62 6.31 -19.65 -3.95
CA ASP A 62 6.71 -19.75 -2.54
C ASP A 62 8.20 -19.45 -2.32
N TYR A 63 9.07 -19.85 -3.24
CA TYR A 63 10.49 -19.52 -3.17
C TYR A 63 10.69 -18.01 -3.31
N TYR A 64 10.04 -17.37 -4.28
CA TYR A 64 10.15 -15.92 -4.45
C TYR A 64 9.56 -15.16 -3.27
N ASN A 65 8.41 -15.58 -2.75
CA ASN A 65 7.79 -14.99 -1.55
C ASN A 65 8.75 -14.96 -0.34
N LYS A 66 9.59 -16.00 -0.19
CA LYS A 66 10.55 -16.11 0.93
C LYS A 66 11.87 -15.36 0.71
N ARG A 67 12.28 -15.13 -0.54
CA ARG A 67 13.64 -14.69 -0.89
C ARG A 67 13.71 -13.28 -1.47
N TRP A 68 12.60 -12.76 -1.98
CA TRP A 68 12.56 -11.47 -2.66
C TRP A 68 11.65 -10.49 -1.93
N GLY A 69 12.14 -9.26 -1.79
CA GLY A 69 11.38 -8.14 -1.26
C GLY A 69 10.18 -7.81 -2.14
N ARG A 70 9.06 -7.48 -1.49
CA ARG A 70 7.81 -7.00 -2.08
C ARG A 70 7.21 -5.98 -1.12
N VAL A 71 6.55 -4.97 -1.66
CA VAL A 71 5.73 -4.03 -0.89
C VAL A 71 4.66 -4.78 -0.11
N THR A 72 4.07 -5.83 -0.70
CA THR A 72 3.14 -6.74 -0.01
C THR A 72 3.77 -7.35 1.24
N ALA A 73 4.97 -7.94 1.13
CA ALA A 73 5.64 -8.58 2.27
C ALA A 73 6.09 -7.58 3.34
N LEU A 74 6.44 -6.35 2.93
CA LEU A 74 6.70 -5.26 3.86
C LEU A 74 5.41 -4.88 4.61
N GLN A 75 4.28 -4.73 3.89
CA GLN A 75 3.01 -4.40 4.50
C GLN A 75 2.56 -5.47 5.50
N GLU A 76 2.77 -6.77 5.23
CA GLU A 76 2.51 -7.86 6.18
C GLU A 76 3.18 -7.60 7.54
N LYS A 77 4.45 -7.17 7.52
CA LYS A 77 5.22 -6.85 8.73
C LYS A 77 4.77 -5.57 9.42
N MET A 78 4.00 -4.72 8.74
CA MET A 78 3.53 -3.42 9.24
C MET A 78 2.07 -3.43 9.68
N ILE A 79 1.33 -4.55 9.48
CA ILE A 79 -0.10 -4.67 9.87
C ILE A 79 -0.30 -4.37 11.36
N GLU A 80 0.50 -4.99 12.23
CA GLU A 80 0.38 -4.81 13.69
C GLU A 80 0.79 -3.41 14.16
N LEU A 81 1.52 -2.65 13.33
CA LEU A 81 1.88 -1.26 13.59
C LEU A 81 0.82 -0.27 13.08
N ALA A 82 -0.19 -0.77 12.36
CA ALA A 82 -1.22 0.00 11.67
C ALA A 82 -0.67 1.08 10.73
N ILE A 83 0.49 0.83 10.10
CA ILE A 83 1.12 1.78 9.18
C ILE A 83 0.91 1.30 7.74
N PRO A 84 0.26 2.08 6.86
CA PRO A 84 0.29 1.83 5.43
C PRO A 84 1.69 2.15 4.90
N VAL A 85 2.24 1.31 4.01
CA VAL A 85 3.63 1.48 3.52
C VAL A 85 3.83 2.88 2.90
N PRO A 86 4.72 3.72 3.46
CA PRO A 86 5.00 5.03 2.87
C PRO A 86 5.63 4.90 1.48
N LEU A 87 5.09 5.62 0.51
CA LEU A 87 5.52 5.55 -0.90
C LEU A 87 6.68 6.50 -1.26
N TYR A 88 7.21 7.24 -0.29
CA TYR A 88 8.32 8.20 -0.48
C TYR A 88 9.67 7.70 0.09
N ILE A 89 9.70 6.54 0.76
CA ILE A 89 10.91 5.95 1.33
C ILE A 89 11.27 4.68 0.54
N GLY A 90 12.56 4.45 0.28
CA GLY A 90 13.01 3.23 -0.39
C GLY A 90 12.75 1.97 0.42
N GLU A 91 12.29 0.89 -0.24
CA GLU A 91 11.88 -0.38 0.40
C GLU A 91 12.96 -0.99 1.30
N GLY A 92 14.23 -0.97 0.88
CA GLY A 92 15.33 -1.47 1.71
C GLY A 92 15.51 -0.73 3.03
N THR A 93 15.31 0.60 3.03
CA THR A 93 15.38 1.43 4.24
C THR A 93 14.22 1.11 5.18
N ILE A 94 12.98 1.13 4.67
CA ILE A 94 11.79 0.83 5.49
C ILE A 94 11.87 -0.58 6.05
N SER A 95 12.24 -1.57 5.23
CA SER A 95 12.31 -2.99 5.63
C SER A 95 13.28 -3.20 6.80
N LYS A 96 14.43 -2.51 6.78
CA LYS A 96 15.40 -2.53 7.88
C LYS A 96 14.83 -1.88 9.15
N GLU A 97 14.31 -0.66 9.06
CA GLU A 97 13.83 0.08 10.24
C GLU A 97 12.60 -0.60 10.88
N ILE A 98 11.67 -1.12 10.07
CA ILE A 98 10.50 -1.87 10.57
C ILE A 98 10.92 -3.19 11.22
N HIS A 99 11.96 -3.85 10.70
CA HIS A 99 12.50 -5.04 11.34
C HIS A 99 13.04 -4.74 12.75
N GLU A 100 13.79 -3.64 12.89
CA GLU A 100 14.31 -3.18 14.19
C GLU A 100 13.17 -2.81 15.15
N ILE A 101 12.14 -2.11 14.67
CA ILE A 101 10.95 -1.75 15.48
C ILE A 101 10.21 -2.99 15.98
N ASN A 102 9.98 -3.98 15.11
CA ASN A 102 9.29 -5.22 15.46
C ASN A 102 10.06 -6.08 16.46
N GLN A 103 11.38 -5.92 16.56
CA GLN A 103 12.23 -6.59 17.56
C GLN A 103 12.35 -5.81 18.88
N SER A 104 11.88 -4.55 18.93
CA SER A 104 11.96 -3.72 20.12
C SER A 104 11.01 -4.19 21.23
N LYS A 105 11.27 -3.78 22.48
CA LYS A 105 10.41 -4.10 23.63
C LYS A 105 8.99 -3.55 23.51
N ASN A 106 8.80 -2.45 22.77
CA ASN A 106 7.51 -1.81 22.56
C ASN A 106 7.39 -1.35 21.10
N PRO A 107 7.02 -2.25 20.18
CA PRO A 107 6.96 -1.95 18.74
C PRO A 107 6.01 -0.81 18.40
N LEU A 108 4.86 -0.71 19.08
CA LEU A 108 3.88 0.36 18.83
C LEU A 108 4.48 1.74 19.13
N LYS A 109 5.08 1.91 20.32
CA LYS A 109 5.76 3.17 20.68
C LYS A 109 6.96 3.47 19.77
N GLY A 110 7.72 2.45 19.39
CA GLY A 110 8.81 2.58 18.42
C GLY A 110 8.32 3.04 17.04
N SER A 111 7.18 2.52 16.60
CA SER A 111 6.55 2.89 15.34
C SER A 111 5.99 4.32 15.35
N ASP A 112 5.46 4.80 16.48
CA ASP A 112 5.00 6.19 16.63
C ASP A 112 6.18 7.16 16.50
N GLN A 113 7.28 6.91 17.20
CA GLN A 113 8.50 7.70 17.10
C GLN A 113 9.06 7.70 15.67
N TRP A 114 9.05 6.53 15.03
CA TRP A 114 9.50 6.38 13.66
C TRP A 114 8.65 7.20 12.69
N LEU A 115 7.32 7.23 12.85
CA LEU A 115 6.43 8.07 12.05
C LEU A 115 6.73 9.55 12.25
N HIS A 116 6.90 10.01 13.49
CA HIS A 116 7.24 11.41 13.77
C HIS A 116 8.56 11.83 13.14
N ARG A 117 9.57 10.96 13.19
CA ARG A 117 10.88 11.22 12.57
C ARG A 117 10.80 11.27 11.04
N ASN A 118 10.00 10.38 10.44
CA ASN A 118 9.96 10.21 8.99
C ASN A 118 8.86 11.02 8.31
N PHE A 119 7.93 11.63 9.04
CA PHE A 119 6.83 12.43 8.50
C PHE A 119 7.06 13.92 8.77
N SER A 120 7.84 14.56 7.90
CA SER A 120 8.20 15.97 8.02
C SER A 120 7.18 16.90 7.38
N ILE A 121 7.29 18.20 7.70
CA ILE A 121 6.48 19.27 7.08
C ILE A 121 6.63 19.24 5.56
N GLU A 122 7.86 19.06 5.06
CA GLU A 122 8.16 19.02 3.62
C GLU A 122 7.46 17.85 2.95
N ILE A 123 7.41 16.68 3.62
CA ILE A 123 6.70 15.51 3.10
C ILE A 123 5.19 15.80 3.03
N ALA A 124 4.61 16.33 4.11
CA ALA A 124 3.19 16.66 4.15
C ALA A 124 2.81 17.68 3.05
N ILE A 125 3.57 18.76 2.92
CA ILE A 125 3.31 19.81 1.92
C ILE A 125 3.55 19.32 0.50
N THR A 126 4.54 18.46 0.26
CA THR A 126 4.77 17.88 -1.07
C THR A 126 3.60 17.00 -1.49
N TYR A 127 3.10 16.13 -0.60
CA TYR A 127 1.90 15.35 -0.88
C TYR A 127 0.68 16.24 -1.11
N PHE A 128 0.49 17.25 -0.28
CA PHE A 128 -0.61 18.19 -0.44
C PHE A 128 -0.59 18.89 -1.80
N GLN A 129 0.54 19.49 -2.18
CA GLN A 129 0.67 20.25 -3.42
C GLN A 129 0.67 19.36 -4.66
N ARG A 130 1.48 18.31 -4.65
CA ARG A 130 1.73 17.51 -5.86
C ARG A 130 0.73 16.39 -6.08
N TYR A 131 0.10 15.88 -5.02
CA TYR A 131 -0.79 14.72 -5.11
C TYR A 131 -2.23 15.08 -4.77
N PHE A 132 -2.49 15.54 -3.56
CA PHE A 132 -3.87 15.79 -3.11
C PHE A 132 -4.52 16.96 -3.85
N SER A 133 -3.76 18.00 -4.15
CA SER A 133 -4.25 19.13 -4.94
C SER A 133 -4.40 18.82 -6.43
N ALA A 134 -3.75 17.79 -6.95
CA ALA A 134 -3.91 17.33 -8.33
C ALA A 134 -4.96 16.20 -8.48
N SER A 135 -5.40 15.63 -7.36
CA SER A 135 -6.32 14.50 -7.31
C SER A 135 -7.76 14.92 -7.58
N ASN A 136 -8.41 14.22 -8.51
CA ASN A 136 -9.84 14.29 -8.73
C ASN A 136 -10.62 13.69 -7.54
N SER A 137 -10.07 12.67 -6.88
CA SER A 137 -10.69 12.04 -5.71
C SER A 137 -10.72 12.96 -4.49
N PHE A 138 -9.76 13.88 -4.39
CA PHE A 138 -9.65 14.83 -3.28
C PHE A 138 -9.97 16.28 -3.65
N LYS A 139 -10.45 16.54 -4.87
CA LYS A 139 -10.61 17.90 -5.39
C LYS A 139 -11.50 18.81 -4.53
N GLU A 140 -12.54 18.24 -3.91
CA GLU A 140 -13.51 18.94 -3.05
C GLU A 140 -13.05 19.04 -1.59
N TYR A 141 -11.98 18.31 -1.22
CA TYR A 141 -11.52 18.16 0.16
C TYR A 141 -10.16 18.82 0.41
N LYS A 142 -9.57 19.50 -0.59
CA LYS A 142 -8.25 20.12 -0.48
C LYS A 142 -8.14 21.06 0.73
N THR A 143 -9.16 21.90 0.95
CA THR A 143 -9.19 22.82 2.09
C THR A 143 -9.15 22.05 3.41
N ILE A 144 -9.98 21.01 3.57
CA ILE A 144 -10.01 20.18 4.79
C ILE A 144 -8.65 19.51 5.01
N ILE A 145 -8.02 18.99 3.96
CA ILE A 145 -6.70 18.36 4.06
C ILE A 145 -5.65 19.38 4.51
N PHE A 146 -5.66 20.59 3.93
CA PHE A 146 -4.72 21.64 4.30
C PHE A 146 -4.92 22.09 5.75
N GLU A 147 -6.16 22.37 6.15
CA GLU A 147 -6.50 22.74 7.53
C GLU A 147 -6.15 21.63 8.52
N ALA A 148 -6.26 20.36 8.12
CA ALA A 148 -5.81 19.23 8.94
C ALA A 148 -4.30 19.22 9.14
N ILE A 149 -3.52 19.53 8.08
CA ILE A 149 -2.06 19.70 8.17
C ILE A 149 -1.73 20.85 9.13
N GLU A 150 -2.39 22.00 8.99
CA GLU A 150 -2.21 23.14 9.89
C GLU A 150 -2.52 22.76 11.34
N ALA A 151 -3.70 22.17 11.58
CA ALA A 151 -4.13 21.73 12.91
C ALA A 151 -3.12 20.76 13.54
N TYR A 152 -2.57 19.82 12.77
CA TYR A 152 -1.56 18.88 13.26
C TYR A 152 -0.30 19.61 13.75
N TYR A 153 0.23 20.52 12.95
CA TYR A 153 1.42 21.30 13.30
C TYR A 153 1.13 22.37 14.36
N MET A 154 -0.12 22.82 14.53
CA MET A 154 -0.57 23.66 15.67
C MET A 154 -0.75 22.88 16.99
N GLY A 155 -0.50 21.57 17.00
CA GLY A 155 -0.70 20.75 18.19
C GLY A 155 -2.15 20.35 18.47
N MET A 156 -3.04 20.52 17.51
CA MET A 156 -4.46 20.17 17.58
C MET A 156 -4.70 18.78 16.96
N ASP A 157 -3.95 17.77 17.40
CA ASP A 157 -3.93 16.44 16.76
C ASP A 157 -5.34 15.83 16.62
N HIS A 158 -6.18 15.94 17.65
CA HIS A 158 -7.55 15.44 17.59
C HIS A 158 -8.35 16.05 16.44
N VAL A 159 -8.23 17.35 16.22
CA VAL A 159 -8.92 18.06 15.13
C VAL A 159 -8.36 17.62 13.78
N ALA A 160 -7.04 17.51 13.67
CA ALA A 160 -6.37 17.04 12.47
C ALA A 160 -6.78 15.61 12.10
N ILE A 161 -6.82 14.69 13.06
CA ILE A 161 -7.18 13.30 12.80
C ILE A 161 -8.69 13.19 12.51
N MET A 162 -9.55 13.88 13.28
CA MET A 162 -11.01 13.86 13.08
C MET A 162 -11.43 14.44 11.73
N SER A 163 -10.73 15.46 11.23
CA SER A 163 -11.01 16.08 9.94
C SER A 163 -10.58 15.20 8.76
N LEU A 164 -9.52 14.39 8.89
CA LEU A 164 -9.06 13.52 7.79
C LEU A 164 -9.88 12.24 7.60
N ILE A 165 -10.59 11.73 8.61
CA ILE A 165 -11.37 10.48 8.45
C ILE A 165 -12.49 10.63 7.41
N PRO A 166 -13.35 11.66 7.46
CA PRO A 166 -14.37 11.85 6.42
C PRO A 166 -13.76 12.03 5.03
N VAL A 167 -12.62 12.72 4.93
CA VAL A 167 -11.89 12.90 3.68
C VAL A 167 -11.39 11.57 3.13
N PHE A 168 -10.81 10.73 4.00
CA PHE A 168 -10.37 9.38 3.63
C PHE A 168 -11.55 8.54 3.11
N GLU A 169 -12.68 8.53 3.81
CA GLU A 169 -13.89 7.80 3.36
C GLU A 169 -14.42 8.30 2.03
N ALA A 170 -14.47 9.62 1.85
CA ALA A 170 -14.90 10.22 0.60
C ALA A 170 -13.92 9.88 -0.55
N GLY A 171 -12.61 9.90 -0.29
CA GLY A 171 -11.58 9.48 -1.24
C GLY A 171 -11.73 8.01 -1.67
N LEU A 172 -12.00 7.11 -0.72
CA LEU A 172 -12.28 5.70 -1.02
C LEU A 172 -13.51 5.56 -1.94
N ARG A 173 -14.60 6.25 -1.62
CA ARG A 173 -15.83 6.25 -2.43
C ARG A 173 -15.58 6.82 -3.83
N ASN A 174 -14.78 7.87 -3.94
CA ASN A 174 -14.46 8.48 -5.22
C ASN A 174 -13.64 7.55 -6.12
N ILE A 175 -12.59 6.90 -5.59
CA ILE A 175 -11.82 5.88 -6.32
C ILE A 175 -12.67 4.65 -6.67
N GLN A 176 -13.56 4.23 -5.77
CA GLN A 176 -14.49 3.15 -6.04
C GLN A 176 -15.37 3.44 -7.27
N ASN A 177 -15.84 4.68 -7.41
CA ASN A 177 -16.62 5.08 -8.58
C ASN A 177 -15.72 5.23 -9.82
N SER A 178 -14.67 6.05 -9.73
CA SER A 178 -13.90 6.47 -10.91
C SER A 178 -12.93 5.42 -11.46
N VAL A 179 -12.40 4.54 -10.61
CA VAL A 179 -11.39 3.54 -11.01
C VAL A 179 -11.96 2.12 -10.98
N LEU A 180 -12.84 1.81 -10.01
CA LEU A 180 -13.41 0.48 -9.85
C LEU A 180 -14.77 0.31 -10.55
N GLY A 181 -15.38 1.40 -11.05
CA GLY A 181 -16.63 1.36 -11.81
C GLY A 181 -17.85 0.93 -10.98
N MET A 182 -17.82 1.18 -9.67
CA MET A 182 -18.82 0.70 -8.72
C MET A 182 -19.76 1.82 -8.25
N SER A 183 -20.95 1.46 -7.75
CA SER A 183 -21.98 2.43 -7.36
C SER A 183 -21.51 3.41 -6.27
N SER A 184 -22.01 4.64 -6.33
CA SER A 184 -21.60 5.75 -5.46
C SER A 184 -22.32 5.81 -4.10
N GLN A 185 -23.30 4.94 -3.85
CA GLN A 185 -24.24 5.16 -2.74
C GLN A 185 -23.77 4.58 -1.39
N ASN A 186 -23.08 3.44 -1.36
CA ASN A 186 -22.50 2.89 -0.13
C ASN A 186 -21.27 2.03 -0.44
N VAL A 187 -20.15 2.33 0.23
CA VAL A 187 -18.93 1.51 0.18
C VAL A 187 -19.11 0.38 1.19
N SER A 188 -19.54 -0.82 0.76
CA SER A 188 -19.31 -1.97 1.62
C SER A 188 -17.81 -2.31 1.60
N SER A 189 -17.23 -2.55 2.77
CA SER A 189 -15.80 -2.87 2.87
C SER A 189 -15.42 -4.09 2.05
N GLN A 190 -16.33 -5.06 1.95
CA GLN A 190 -16.17 -6.26 1.14
C GLN A 190 -16.13 -5.95 -0.36
N GLU A 191 -17.01 -5.06 -0.84
CA GLU A 191 -17.03 -4.65 -2.24
C GLU A 191 -15.76 -3.88 -2.61
N PHE A 192 -15.30 -2.97 -1.74
CA PHE A 192 -14.06 -2.24 -2.00
C PHE A 192 -12.83 -3.15 -1.99
N GLU A 193 -12.72 -4.08 -1.03
CA GLU A 193 -11.66 -5.09 -1.00
C GLU A 193 -11.65 -5.91 -2.29
N LYS A 194 -12.84 -6.37 -2.73
CA LYS A 194 -13.01 -7.09 -3.99
C LYS A 194 -12.57 -6.24 -5.18
N GLY A 195 -12.92 -4.95 -5.20
CA GLY A 195 -12.49 -4.03 -6.25
C GLY A 195 -10.98 -3.84 -6.30
N LEU A 196 -10.31 -3.67 -5.15
CA LEU A 196 -8.83 -3.62 -5.08
C LEU A 196 -8.20 -4.93 -5.55
N LYS A 197 -8.79 -6.08 -5.20
CA LYS A 197 -8.35 -7.39 -5.65
C LYS A 197 -8.43 -7.51 -7.17
N GLU A 198 -9.57 -7.14 -7.77
CA GLU A 198 -9.72 -7.16 -9.23
C GLU A 198 -8.79 -6.15 -9.92
N LEU A 199 -8.58 -4.97 -9.34
CA LEU A 199 -7.62 -3.99 -9.85
C LEU A 199 -6.19 -4.55 -9.86
N CYS A 200 -5.76 -5.20 -8.78
CA CYS A 200 -4.48 -5.90 -8.69
C CYS A 200 -4.34 -6.96 -9.80
N LEU A 201 -5.37 -7.80 -9.98
CA LEU A 201 -5.39 -8.83 -11.02
C LEU A 201 -5.33 -8.22 -12.42
N ASN A 202 -6.09 -7.15 -12.67
CA ASN A 202 -6.13 -6.47 -13.97
C ASN A 202 -4.77 -5.88 -14.35
N TRP A 203 -4.07 -5.24 -13.41
CA TRP A 203 -2.72 -4.72 -13.64
C TRP A 203 -1.71 -5.84 -13.90
N GLY A 204 -1.77 -6.93 -13.14
CA GLY A 204 -0.94 -8.11 -13.38
C GLY A 204 -1.18 -8.75 -14.75
N ARG A 205 -2.46 -8.94 -15.13
CA ARG A 205 -2.86 -9.54 -16.42
C ARG A 205 -2.40 -8.75 -17.63
N ARG A 206 -2.21 -7.42 -17.53
CA ARG A 206 -1.61 -6.61 -18.61
C ARG A 206 -0.18 -7.06 -18.95
N ARG A 207 0.56 -7.60 -17.98
CA ARG A 207 1.93 -8.11 -18.17
C ARG A 207 1.96 -9.54 -18.71
N THR A 208 0.82 -10.22 -18.72
CA THR A 208 0.71 -11.64 -19.10
C THR A 208 -0.39 -11.90 -20.13
N ASN A 209 -0.81 -10.86 -20.85
CA ASN A 209 -1.90 -10.91 -21.84
C ASN A 209 -1.65 -11.94 -22.96
N GLN A 210 -0.38 -12.13 -23.36
CA GLN A 210 0.05 -13.10 -24.36
C GLN A 210 0.01 -14.56 -23.87
N TYR A 211 -0.09 -14.79 -22.57
CA TYR A 211 -0.07 -16.12 -21.97
C TYR A 211 -1.46 -16.66 -21.71
N ILE A 212 -1.81 -17.77 -22.36
CA ILE A 212 -3.06 -18.48 -22.08
C ILE A 212 -3.05 -19.08 -20.66
N TRP A 213 -1.86 -19.36 -20.12
CA TRP A 213 -1.65 -19.90 -18.78
C TRP A 213 -0.41 -19.31 -18.10
N HIS A 214 -0.51 -19.03 -16.80
CA HIS A 214 0.59 -18.63 -15.93
C HIS A 214 0.29 -19.07 -14.48
N PRO A 215 1.26 -18.99 -13.54
CA PRO A 215 1.03 -19.36 -12.15
C PRO A 215 -0.22 -18.68 -11.58
N GLY A 216 -1.08 -19.48 -10.95
CA GLY A 216 -2.36 -19.07 -10.35
C GLY A 216 -3.57 -18.96 -11.30
N LYS A 217 -3.35 -18.70 -12.60
CA LYS A 217 -4.44 -18.39 -13.56
C LYS A 217 -5.47 -19.52 -13.63
N GLY A 218 -6.72 -19.20 -13.27
CA GLY A 218 -7.85 -20.12 -13.37
C GLY A 218 -7.87 -21.27 -12.36
N TYR A 219 -6.99 -21.27 -11.35
CA TYR A 219 -7.01 -22.33 -10.33
C TYR A 219 -6.69 -21.91 -8.90
N ASN A 220 -5.95 -20.81 -8.69
CA ASN A 220 -5.67 -20.31 -7.35
C ASN A 220 -5.36 -18.81 -7.43
N THR A 221 -6.36 -17.99 -7.12
CA THR A 221 -6.23 -16.53 -7.17
C THR A 221 -5.20 -15.98 -6.18
N ALA A 222 -4.96 -16.64 -5.04
CA ALA A 222 -3.92 -16.20 -4.10
C ALA A 222 -2.51 -16.36 -4.71
N VAL A 223 -2.26 -17.50 -5.36
CA VAL A 223 -1.01 -17.72 -6.12
C VAL A 223 -0.91 -16.77 -7.31
N GLU A 224 -2.02 -16.45 -7.96
CA GLU A 224 -2.06 -15.49 -9.08
C GLU A 224 -1.66 -14.08 -8.61
N ILE A 225 -2.21 -13.63 -7.48
CA ILE A 225 -1.86 -12.35 -6.85
C ILE A 225 -0.38 -12.37 -6.45
N ASP A 226 0.09 -13.39 -5.74
CA ASP A 226 1.50 -13.48 -5.35
C ASP A 226 2.43 -13.42 -6.57
N PHE A 227 2.12 -14.18 -7.61
CA PHE A 227 2.85 -14.11 -8.87
C PHE A 227 2.86 -12.69 -9.45
N PHE A 228 1.71 -12.02 -9.54
CA PHE A 228 1.63 -10.67 -10.09
C PHE A 228 2.38 -9.62 -9.28
N THR A 229 2.35 -9.70 -7.95
CA THR A 229 3.12 -8.78 -7.09
C THR A 229 4.64 -8.91 -7.30
N HIS A 230 5.13 -10.04 -7.83
CA HIS A 230 6.55 -10.21 -8.19
C HIS A 230 6.92 -9.62 -9.56
N ILE A 231 5.97 -9.48 -10.48
CA ILE A 231 6.23 -9.07 -11.88
C ILE A 231 5.63 -7.71 -12.27
N CYS A 232 4.80 -7.14 -11.39
CA CYS A 232 4.09 -5.89 -11.59
C CYS A 232 4.13 -5.06 -10.30
N PRO A 233 5.00 -4.03 -10.21
CA PRO A 233 5.08 -3.16 -9.03
C PRO A 233 3.75 -2.47 -8.68
N GLN A 234 2.93 -2.14 -9.68
CA GLN A 234 1.60 -1.58 -9.48
C GLN A 234 0.70 -2.56 -8.71
N ALA A 235 0.65 -3.82 -9.15
CA ALA A 235 -0.10 -4.86 -8.47
C ALA A 235 0.40 -5.07 -7.03
N ASP A 236 1.71 -4.97 -6.81
CA ASP A 236 2.32 -5.08 -5.47
C ASP A 236 1.86 -3.98 -4.50
N VAL A 237 1.89 -2.71 -4.93
CA VAL A 237 1.41 -1.58 -4.11
C VAL A 237 -0.11 -1.66 -3.89
N ILE A 238 -0.90 -2.01 -4.91
CA ILE A 238 -2.35 -2.19 -4.78
C ILE A 238 -2.65 -3.29 -3.76
N ASN A 239 -1.95 -4.42 -3.84
CA ASN A 239 -2.17 -5.54 -2.93
C ASN A 239 -1.74 -5.21 -1.50
N ALA A 240 -0.64 -4.47 -1.31
CA ALA A 240 -0.25 -3.94 -0.01
C ALA A 240 -1.38 -3.07 0.59
N PHE A 241 -1.91 -2.11 -0.17
CA PHE A 241 -3.02 -1.29 0.33
C PHE A 241 -4.28 -2.10 0.62
N ARG A 242 -4.61 -3.11 -0.21
CA ARG A 242 -5.72 -4.05 0.03
C ARG A 242 -5.57 -4.77 1.37
N MET A 243 -4.35 -5.19 1.72
CA MET A 243 -4.10 -5.82 3.00
C MET A 243 -4.27 -4.87 4.16
N PHE A 244 -3.71 -3.66 4.08
CA PHE A 244 -3.86 -2.63 5.10
C PHE A 244 -5.34 -2.30 5.33
N PHE A 245 -6.08 -2.09 4.25
CA PHE A 245 -7.52 -1.83 4.27
C PHE A 245 -8.29 -2.93 5.01
N SER A 246 -8.02 -4.19 4.71
CA SER A 246 -8.78 -5.33 5.23
C SER A 246 -8.39 -5.74 6.66
N HIS A 247 -7.10 -5.63 6.99
CA HIS A 247 -6.56 -6.12 8.27
C HIS A 247 -6.39 -5.04 9.33
N VAL A 248 -6.47 -3.75 8.96
CA VAL A 248 -6.35 -2.61 9.88
C VAL A 248 -7.65 -1.81 9.90
N LEU A 249 -7.98 -1.16 8.79
CA LEU A 249 -9.08 -0.19 8.74
C LEU A 249 -10.48 -0.82 8.92
N TYR A 250 -10.73 -1.94 8.25
CA TYR A 250 -12.05 -2.59 8.22
C TYR A 250 -12.06 -4.00 8.84
N LYS A 251 -11.10 -4.28 9.75
CA LYS A 251 -11.05 -5.55 10.49
C LYS A 251 -12.35 -5.75 11.28
N SER A 252 -12.96 -6.93 11.13
CA SER A 252 -14.29 -7.26 11.69
C SER A 252 -14.32 -7.51 13.21
N ASN A 253 -13.17 -7.72 13.85
CA ASN A 253 -13.11 -8.11 15.26
C ASN A 253 -12.98 -6.90 16.20
N ARG A 254 -13.83 -6.87 17.24
CA ARG A 254 -13.75 -5.92 18.38
C ARG A 254 -12.53 -6.12 19.28
N GLN A 255 -11.71 -7.13 19.01
CA GLN A 255 -10.48 -7.45 19.74
C GLN A 255 -9.33 -7.54 18.73
N GLY A 256 -8.43 -6.55 18.76
CA GLY A 256 -7.20 -6.57 17.96
C GLY A 256 -6.73 -5.23 17.44
N VAL A 257 -6.01 -4.51 18.32
CA VAL A 257 -4.81 -3.68 18.13
C VAL A 257 -4.88 -2.44 17.19
N VAL A 258 -4.67 -1.27 17.82
CA VAL A 258 -4.43 0.10 17.30
C VAL A 258 -5.64 0.94 16.89
N GLY A 259 -5.61 2.23 17.27
CA GLY A 259 -6.67 3.24 17.14
C GLY A 259 -7.06 3.67 15.72
N LEU A 260 -6.76 2.88 14.68
CA LEU A 260 -7.07 3.18 13.27
C LEU A 260 -8.16 2.33 12.63
N ASN A 261 -8.77 1.41 13.38
CA ASN A 261 -9.97 0.73 12.90
C ASN A 261 -11.13 1.74 12.76
N ARG A 262 -11.78 1.78 11.59
CA ARG A 262 -12.85 2.72 11.26
C ARG A 262 -13.96 2.73 12.31
N HIS A 263 -14.44 1.55 12.71
CA HIS A 263 -15.54 1.43 13.66
C HIS A 263 -15.14 1.95 15.04
N ILE A 264 -13.90 1.68 15.45
CA ILE A 264 -13.34 2.16 16.71
C ILE A 264 -13.19 3.68 16.72
N ILE A 265 -12.75 4.27 15.60
CA ILE A 265 -12.59 5.71 15.45
C ILE A 265 -13.93 6.44 15.46
N ILE A 266 -14.85 6.06 14.56
CA ILE A 266 -16.13 6.77 14.36
C ILE A 266 -16.99 6.74 15.61
N HIS A 267 -17.00 5.63 16.34
CA HIS A 267 -17.79 5.49 17.55
C HIS A 267 -17.04 5.92 18.82
N MET A 268 -15.82 6.45 18.70
CA MET A 268 -14.98 6.87 19.84
C MET A 268 -14.92 5.82 20.96
N LEU A 269 -14.89 4.54 20.60
CA LEU A 269 -14.78 3.45 21.58
C LEU A 269 -13.42 3.55 22.28
N LYS A 270 -13.29 3.12 23.55
CA LYS A 270 -12.02 3.20 24.33
C LYS A 270 -10.82 2.80 23.46
N ASN A 271 -10.07 3.79 23.00
CA ASN A 271 -8.98 3.64 22.04
C ASN A 271 -7.91 4.71 22.29
N GLU A 272 -6.76 4.52 21.65
CA GLU A 272 -5.69 5.53 21.57
C GLU A 272 -5.81 6.33 20.26
N PHE A 273 -7.04 6.63 19.81
CA PHE A 273 -7.26 7.42 18.59
C PHE A 273 -6.60 8.80 18.69
N ASN A 274 -6.53 9.35 19.89
CA ASN A 274 -5.85 10.59 20.22
C ASN A 274 -4.32 10.56 20.04
N ASN A 275 -3.71 9.41 19.73
CA ASN A 275 -2.29 9.33 19.47
C ASN A 275 -1.92 10.19 18.23
N PRO A 276 -1.02 11.19 18.36
CA PRO A 276 -0.61 12.06 17.25
C PRO A 276 -0.06 11.31 16.03
N ALA A 277 0.52 10.13 16.22
CA ALA A 277 1.01 9.30 15.13
C ALA A 277 -0.11 8.72 14.26
N ASN A 278 -1.38 8.79 14.68
CA ASN A 278 -2.52 8.45 13.82
C ASN A 278 -2.71 9.45 12.68
N PHE A 279 -2.33 10.73 12.83
CA PHE A 279 -2.41 11.69 11.73
C PHE A 279 -1.53 11.26 10.54
N PRO A 280 -0.21 11.01 10.72
CA PRO A 280 0.62 10.43 9.67
C PRO A 280 0.05 9.14 9.08
N ARG A 281 -0.48 8.22 9.90
CA ARG A 281 -1.03 6.95 9.39
C ARG A 281 -2.24 7.16 8.46
N ILE A 282 -3.19 8.04 8.81
CA ILE A 282 -4.32 8.37 7.94
C ILE A 282 -3.82 9.11 6.70
N PHE A 283 -2.90 10.07 6.88
CA PHE A 283 -2.32 10.82 5.78
C PHE A 283 -1.66 9.90 4.76
N LEU A 284 -0.85 8.94 5.21
CA LEU A 284 -0.24 7.93 4.35
C LEU A 284 -1.29 7.02 3.67
N ALA A 285 -2.41 6.73 4.33
CA ALA A 285 -3.52 6.02 3.68
C ALA A 285 -4.12 6.83 2.50
N LEU A 286 -4.21 8.16 2.60
CA LEU A 286 -4.61 9.03 1.48
C LEU A 286 -3.62 8.92 0.31
N THR A 287 -2.32 8.75 0.58
CA THR A 287 -1.31 8.61 -0.49
C THR A 287 -1.53 7.37 -1.36
N HIS A 288 -2.07 6.28 -0.79
CA HIS A 288 -2.43 5.09 -1.58
C HIS A 288 -3.66 5.32 -2.47
N ILE A 289 -4.62 6.14 -2.02
CA ILE A 289 -5.75 6.57 -2.85
C ILE A 289 -5.22 7.35 -4.07
N THR A 290 -4.30 8.29 -3.86
CA THR A 290 -3.68 9.02 -4.99
C THR A 290 -2.80 8.13 -5.86
N PHE A 291 -2.12 7.13 -5.30
CA PHE A 291 -1.39 6.14 -6.10
C PHE A 291 -2.35 5.39 -7.03
N ILE A 292 -3.47 4.86 -6.51
CA ILE A 292 -4.48 4.19 -7.32
C ILE A 292 -5.06 5.13 -8.37
N GLU A 293 -5.27 6.41 -8.04
CA GLU A 293 -5.73 7.40 -9.01
C GLU A 293 -4.72 7.61 -10.15
N SER A 294 -3.43 7.74 -9.82
CA SER A 294 -2.34 8.01 -10.77
C SER A 294 -2.21 6.94 -11.86
N LEU A 295 -2.76 5.74 -11.62
CA LEU A 295 -2.86 4.66 -12.61
C LEU A 295 -3.74 5.01 -13.82
N SER A 296 -4.57 6.05 -13.71
CA SER A 296 -5.47 6.54 -14.76
C SER A 296 -5.49 8.07 -14.91
N ASN A 297 -5.04 8.82 -13.90
CA ASN A 297 -4.98 10.27 -13.90
C ASN A 297 -3.53 10.75 -14.06
N GLN A 298 -3.20 11.35 -15.22
CA GLN A 298 -1.86 11.87 -15.51
C GLN A 298 -1.48 13.13 -14.72
N ASN A 299 -2.45 13.81 -14.09
CA ASN A 299 -2.18 15.00 -13.28
C ASN A 299 -1.55 14.64 -11.92
N VAL A 300 -1.77 13.41 -11.43
CA VAL A 300 -1.18 12.93 -10.18
C VAL A 300 0.14 12.22 -10.49
N PRO A 301 1.27 12.67 -9.93
CA PRO A 301 2.56 12.02 -10.15
C PRO A 301 2.55 10.55 -9.74
N PHE A 302 3.17 9.70 -10.56
CA PHE A 302 3.27 8.27 -10.26
C PHE A 302 4.41 7.96 -9.29
N PHE A 303 5.53 8.68 -9.38
CA PHE A 303 6.69 8.54 -8.51
C PHE A 303 6.83 9.73 -7.58
N TRP A 304 7.47 9.53 -6.43
CA TRP A 304 7.85 10.60 -5.51
C TRP A 304 8.76 11.62 -6.22
N PRO A 305 8.32 12.88 -6.38
CA PRO A 305 9.11 13.88 -7.11
C PRO A 305 10.25 14.47 -6.27
N GLY A 306 10.33 14.16 -4.97
CA GLY A 306 11.15 14.91 -4.04
C GLY A 306 10.56 16.30 -3.75
N TYR A 307 11.24 17.07 -2.90
CA TYR A 307 10.79 18.41 -2.47
C TYR A 307 11.87 19.49 -2.58
N ASN A 308 13.08 19.13 -3.00
CA ASN A 308 14.25 20.00 -2.88
C ASN A 308 14.26 21.19 -3.83
N ASP A 309 13.50 21.16 -4.94
CA ASP A 309 13.59 22.16 -6.02
C ASP A 309 12.30 22.96 -6.26
N ASP A 310 11.29 22.81 -5.41
CA ASP A 310 9.98 23.42 -5.60
C ASP A 310 9.77 24.66 -4.74
N GLY A 311 9.61 25.83 -5.37
CA GLY A 311 9.41 27.12 -4.69
C GLY A 311 8.09 27.21 -3.91
N GLU A 312 7.01 26.62 -4.41
CA GLU A 312 5.70 26.67 -3.74
C GLU A 312 5.68 25.74 -2.52
N VAL A 313 6.22 24.53 -2.65
CA VAL A 313 6.41 23.60 -1.53
C VAL A 313 7.29 24.24 -0.46
N LYS A 314 8.39 24.89 -0.84
CA LYS A 314 9.26 25.61 0.10
C LYS A 314 8.51 26.73 0.84
N ALA A 315 7.75 27.54 0.11
CA ALA A 315 7.00 28.66 0.70
C ALA A 315 5.97 28.17 1.73
N LEU A 316 5.20 27.14 1.39
CA LEU A 316 4.21 26.56 2.31
C LEU A 316 4.86 25.81 3.47
N ALA A 317 5.99 25.13 3.25
CA ALA A 317 6.73 24.50 4.35
C ALA A 317 7.23 25.55 5.35
N ILE A 318 7.71 26.71 4.89
CA ILE A 318 8.09 27.83 5.76
C ILE A 318 6.89 28.34 6.56
N TYR A 319 5.73 28.48 5.91
CA TYR A 319 4.50 28.91 6.57
C TYR A 319 4.08 27.94 7.69
N ILE A 320 3.99 26.64 7.38
CA ILE A 320 3.62 25.61 8.37
C ILE A 320 4.65 25.54 9.51
N ARG A 321 5.95 25.64 9.19
CA ARG A 321 7.01 25.65 10.21
C ARG A 321 6.85 26.83 11.17
N LYS A 322 6.59 28.02 10.65
CA LYS A 322 6.32 29.21 11.47
C LYS A 322 5.12 28.99 12.39
N ILE A 323 4.05 28.38 11.91
CA ILE A 323 2.88 28.03 12.74
C ILE A 323 3.25 27.02 13.83
N SER A 324 4.01 25.98 13.47
CA SER A 324 4.48 24.96 14.42
C SER A 324 5.30 25.57 15.54
N GLU A 325 6.28 26.40 15.22
CA GLU A 325 7.19 27.03 16.18
C GLU A 325 6.50 28.10 17.03
N SER A 326 5.65 28.93 16.42
CA SER A 326 5.03 30.07 17.12
C SER A 326 3.78 29.70 17.93
N VAL A 327 3.04 28.67 17.50
CA VAL A 327 1.77 28.26 18.13
C VAL A 327 1.84 26.83 18.63
N GLY A 328 2.24 25.89 17.75
CA GLY A 328 2.18 24.46 18.04
C GLY A 328 2.99 24.02 19.24
N GLU A 329 4.30 24.29 19.22
CA GLU A 329 5.21 23.92 20.31
C GLU A 329 4.86 24.59 21.64
N PRO A 330 4.64 25.93 21.72
CA PRO A 330 4.20 26.56 22.96
C PRO A 330 2.90 25.98 23.49
N ARG A 331 1.93 25.72 22.61
CA ARG A 331 0.64 25.15 22.99
C ARG A 331 0.80 23.73 23.55
N ARG A 332 1.55 22.85 22.90
CA ARG A 332 1.81 21.48 23.40
C ARG A 332 2.47 21.51 24.79
N LYS A 333 3.48 22.38 24.98
CA LYS A 333 4.14 22.59 26.28
C LYS A 333 3.14 23.03 27.35
N LEU A 334 2.32 24.03 27.04
CA LEU A 334 1.31 24.55 27.96
C LEU A 334 0.31 23.47 28.37
N LEU A 335 -0.27 22.75 27.40
CA LEU A 335 -1.28 21.72 27.67
C LEU A 335 -0.74 20.55 28.49
N ASN A 336 0.52 20.17 28.26
CA ASN A 336 1.21 19.17 29.08
C ASN A 336 1.37 19.63 30.52
N ASN A 337 1.78 20.89 30.73
CA ASN A 337 1.98 21.44 32.07
C ASN A 337 0.69 21.45 32.91
N VAL A 338 -0.46 21.63 32.27
CA VAL A 338 -1.77 21.63 32.94
C VAL A 338 -2.48 20.26 32.91
N GLY A 339 -1.79 19.20 32.44
CA GLY A 339 -2.34 17.84 32.41
C GLY A 339 -3.51 17.64 31.45
N ILE A 340 -3.75 18.58 30.52
CA ILE A 340 -4.78 18.45 29.47
C ILE A 340 -4.32 17.46 28.40
N SER A 341 -3.01 17.34 28.19
CA SER A 341 -2.43 16.38 27.27
C SER A 341 -1.32 15.56 27.93
N ASN A 342 -1.22 14.29 27.52
CA ASN A 342 -0.14 13.39 27.89
C ASN A 342 0.91 13.30 26.77
N TYR A 343 1.26 14.42 26.10
CA TYR A 343 2.26 14.38 25.03
C TYR A 343 3.65 14.19 25.64
N GLY A 344 4.16 12.97 25.60
CA GLY A 344 5.53 12.67 26.01
C GLY A 344 6.56 12.87 24.91
N TYR A 345 6.54 13.94 24.09
CA TYR A 345 7.59 14.21 23.11
C TYR A 345 7.84 15.70 22.84
N SER A 346 9.11 16.10 22.92
CA SER A 346 9.70 17.21 22.19
C SER A 346 9.78 16.81 20.71
N VAL A 347 9.24 17.63 19.82
CA VAL A 347 9.46 17.54 18.36
C VAL A 347 10.94 17.74 18.06
#